data_AF-A0A2K3LYK5-F1
#
_entry.id   AF-A0A2K3LYK5-F1
#
_cell.length_a   1.000
_cell.length_b   1.000
_cell.length_c   1.000
_cell.angle_alpha   90.00
_cell.angle_beta   90.00
_cell.angle_gamma   90.00
#
_symmetry.space_group_name_H-M   'P 1'
#
loop_
_entity.id
_entity.type
_entity.pdbx_description
1 polymer ?
#
loop_
_entity_poly.entity_id
_entity_poly.type
_entity_poly.pdbx_seq_one_letter_code
_entity_poly.pdbx_strand_id
1 'polypeptide(L)'
;MYRYTTESQVELLLPVAVGDYTDFFSSLHHTKNCGLIFRGPQTPVLENWYHLPVAYHGRASSVVVSGTDIVRPRGQAHPAGNPSPYFGPTLKLDFELEMATIVGPGNELGKPVDVNNAEDHIFGLVLLNDWSARDIQAWEYVPLGPFLGKNFATSISPWIVTLDALEPFACEAPKQ
;
A
#
# COMPACT_ATOMS: atom_id res chain seq x y z
N MET A 1 26.64 26.33 23.46
CA MET A 1 27.22 25.34 22.51
C MET A 1 26.11 24.35 22.20
N TYR A 2 25.46 24.43 21.04
CA TYR A 2 24.40 23.49 20.67
C TYR A 2 25.06 22.16 20.29
N ARG A 3 24.68 21.07 20.97
CA ARG A 3 25.05 19.71 20.57
C ARG A 3 24.03 19.27 19.54
N TYR A 4 24.47 19.06 18.30
CA TYR A 4 23.66 18.40 17.28
C TYR A 4 23.80 16.88 17.45
N THR A 5 22.70 16.16 17.21
CA THR A 5 22.66 14.71 17.16
C THR A 5 22.57 14.30 15.69
N THR A 6 23.42 13.38 15.24
CA THR A 6 23.34 12.87 13.87
C THR A 6 22.31 11.74 13.79
N GLU A 7 21.76 11.49 12.61
CA GLU A 7 20.80 10.39 12.39
C GLU A 7 21.35 9.03 12.87
N SER A 8 22.65 8.79 12.67
CA SER A 8 23.34 7.57 13.14
C SER A 8 23.39 7.40 14.67
N GLN A 9 22.97 8.40 15.44
CA GLN A 9 22.95 8.38 16.90
C GLN A 9 21.54 8.26 17.47
N VAL A 10 20.52 8.13 16.61
CA VAL A 10 19.13 7.98 17.02
C VAL A 10 18.51 6.73 16.40
N GLU A 11 17.46 6.25 17.04
CA GLU A 11 16.58 5.24 16.48
C GLU A 11 15.33 5.94 15.93
N LEU A 12 15.06 5.76 14.64
CA LEU A 12 13.84 6.27 14.02
C LEU A 12 12.72 5.25 14.22
N LEU A 13 11.58 5.73 14.69
CA LEU A 13 10.40 4.92 14.97
C LEU A 13 9.29 5.18 13.94
N LEU A 14 8.20 4.42 14.04
CA LEU A 14 7.00 4.68 13.25
C LEU A 14 6.47 6.09 13.58
N PRO A 15 6.24 6.96 12.58
CA PRO A 15 5.92 8.36 12.86
C PRO A 15 4.50 8.60 13.37
N VAL A 16 3.62 7.59 13.25
CA VAL A 16 2.21 7.65 13.68
C VAL A 16 1.76 6.32 14.27
N ALA A 17 0.79 6.35 15.17
CA ALA A 17 0.00 5.18 15.51
C ALA A 17 -1.05 4.97 14.41
N VAL A 18 -0.91 3.92 13.62
CA VAL A 18 -1.81 3.62 12.50
C VAL A 18 -3.11 3.03 13.04
N GLY A 19 -4.20 3.80 12.98
CA GLY A 19 -5.54 3.30 13.30
C GLY A 19 -6.06 2.37 12.22
N ASP A 20 -6.19 2.91 11.01
CA ASP A 20 -6.58 2.19 9.80
C ASP A 20 -5.57 2.43 8.68
N TYR A 21 -5.40 1.42 7.81
CA TYR A 21 -4.59 1.49 6.60
C TYR A 21 -5.47 1.05 5.41
N THR A 22 -5.52 1.89 4.39
CA THR A 22 -6.24 1.63 3.13
C THR A 22 -5.25 1.70 1.99
N ASP A 23 -5.27 0.69 1.12
CA ASP A 23 -4.41 0.60 -0.05
C ASP A 23 -5.25 0.80 -1.33
N PHE A 24 -4.78 1.70 -2.19
CA PHE A 24 -5.46 2.14 -3.40
C PHE A 24 -4.79 1.57 -4.65
N PHE A 25 -5.59 1.32 -5.68
CA PHE A 25 -5.14 0.73 -6.93
C PHE A 25 -5.04 1.75 -8.08
N SER A 26 -4.53 2.95 -7.81
CA SER A 26 -4.72 4.14 -8.67
C SER A 26 -3.75 4.27 -9.86
N SER A 27 -2.83 3.34 -10.08
CA SER A 27 -1.92 3.36 -11.23
C SER A 27 -2.48 2.55 -12.41
N LEU A 28 -2.79 3.22 -13.54
CA LEU A 28 -3.34 2.58 -14.74
C LEU A 28 -2.38 1.52 -15.32
N HIS A 29 -1.09 1.84 -15.39
CA HIS A 29 -0.08 0.94 -15.93
C HIS A 29 0.06 -0.31 -15.06
N HIS A 30 0.11 -0.14 -13.74
CA HIS A 30 0.14 -1.25 -12.80
C HIS A 30 -1.12 -2.11 -12.92
N THR A 31 -2.29 -1.48 -12.90
CA THR A 31 -3.59 -2.16 -13.04
C THR A 31 -3.69 -2.99 -14.31
N LYS A 32 -3.28 -2.41 -15.44
CA LYS A 32 -3.26 -3.10 -16.73
C LYS A 32 -2.32 -4.30 -16.69
N ASN A 33 -1.09 -4.13 -16.19
CA ASN A 33 -0.10 -5.20 -16.13
C ASN A 33 -0.53 -6.35 -15.22
N CYS A 34 -1.03 -6.06 -14.01
CA CYS A 34 -1.60 -7.07 -13.11
C CYS A 34 -2.80 -7.76 -13.76
N GLY A 35 -3.68 -7.00 -14.42
CA GLY A 35 -4.81 -7.56 -15.15
C GLY A 35 -4.42 -8.55 -16.23
N LEU A 36 -3.39 -8.25 -17.02
CA LEU A 36 -2.85 -9.17 -18.01
C LEU A 36 -2.37 -10.50 -17.40
N ILE A 37 -1.75 -10.43 -16.21
CA ILE A 37 -1.23 -11.59 -15.50
C ILE A 37 -2.35 -12.44 -14.89
N PHE A 38 -3.34 -11.80 -14.25
CA PHE A 38 -4.37 -12.51 -13.47
C PHE A 38 -5.64 -12.85 -14.25
N ARG A 39 -6.02 -12.02 -15.21
CA ARG A 39 -7.29 -12.12 -15.96
C ARG A 39 -7.10 -12.38 -17.45
N GLY A 40 -5.89 -12.17 -17.97
CA GLY A 40 -5.58 -12.30 -19.39
C GLY A 40 -5.83 -11.03 -20.21
N PRO A 41 -5.58 -11.07 -21.53
CA PRO A 41 -5.55 -9.88 -22.38
C PRO A 41 -6.91 -9.28 -22.73
N GLN A 42 -8.01 -10.01 -22.51
CA GLN A 42 -9.34 -9.57 -22.97
C GLN A 42 -9.88 -8.39 -22.15
N THR A 43 -9.66 -8.39 -20.83
CA THR A 43 -10.17 -7.34 -19.93
C THR A 43 -9.16 -7.07 -18.81
N PRO A 44 -7.99 -6.50 -19.13
CA PRO A 44 -6.94 -6.25 -18.15
C PRO A 44 -7.37 -5.21 -17.11
N VAL A 45 -8.14 -4.20 -17.51
CA VAL A 45 -8.72 -3.19 -16.61
C VAL A 45 -10.23 -3.37 -16.59
N LEU A 46 -10.80 -3.49 -15.39
CA LEU A 46 -12.26 -3.57 -15.21
C LEU A 46 -12.87 -2.17 -15.31
N GLU A 47 -14.11 -2.08 -15.78
CA GLU A 47 -14.81 -0.81 -16.02
C GLU A 47 -14.86 0.10 -14.80
N ASN A 48 -15.16 -0.45 -13.62
CA ASN A 48 -15.24 0.29 -12.37
C ASN A 48 -13.96 1.07 -12.01
N TRP A 49 -12.79 0.61 -12.47
CA TRP A 49 -11.51 1.29 -12.22
C TRP A 49 -11.47 2.71 -12.78
N TYR A 50 -12.17 2.95 -13.89
CA TYR A 50 -12.27 4.28 -14.51
C TYR A 50 -13.29 5.20 -13.83
N HIS A 51 -14.11 4.66 -12.92
CA HIS A 51 -15.22 5.39 -12.31
C HIS A 51 -15.06 5.62 -10.81
N LEU A 52 -14.16 4.88 -10.16
CA LEU A 52 -13.82 5.08 -8.76
C LEU A 52 -12.38 4.63 -8.47
N PRO A 53 -11.70 5.25 -7.48
CA PRO A 53 -10.39 4.81 -7.04
C PRO A 53 -10.55 3.51 -6.23
N VAL A 54 -10.43 2.37 -6.91
CA VAL A 54 -10.58 1.04 -6.29
C VAL A 54 -9.56 0.88 -5.17
N ALA A 55 -10.00 0.37 -4.02
CA ALA A 55 -9.17 0.21 -2.84
C ALA A 55 -9.65 -0.96 -1.98
N TYR A 56 -8.83 -1.36 -1.01
CA TYR A 56 -9.18 -2.34 0.02
C TYR A 56 -8.56 -1.93 1.37
N HIS A 57 -9.10 -2.49 2.45
CA HIS A 57 -8.51 -2.30 3.78
C HIS A 57 -7.24 -3.17 3.91
N GLY A 58 -6.11 -2.50 4.13
CA GLY A 58 -4.86 -3.15 4.50
C GLY A 58 -4.80 -3.49 5.99
N ARG A 59 -3.64 -3.96 6.45
CA ARG A 59 -3.45 -4.36 7.85
C ARG A 59 -2.58 -3.38 8.62
N ALA A 60 -3.21 -2.52 9.42
CA ALA A 60 -2.52 -1.52 10.25
C ALA A 60 -1.46 -2.15 11.20
N SER A 61 -1.76 -3.30 11.81
CA SER A 61 -0.86 -3.94 12.79
C SER A 61 0.48 -4.43 12.23
N SER A 62 0.61 -4.53 10.91
CA SER A 62 1.83 -4.99 10.21
C SER A 62 2.53 -3.86 9.47
N VAL A 63 2.13 -2.60 9.69
CA VAL A 63 2.87 -1.43 9.20
C VAL A 63 4.09 -1.22 10.11
N VAL A 64 5.27 -1.25 9.52
CA VAL A 64 6.56 -1.16 10.22
C VAL A 64 7.42 -0.04 9.65
N VAL A 65 8.34 0.48 10.46
CA VAL A 65 9.28 1.52 10.02
C VAL A 65 10.38 0.91 9.14
N SER A 66 10.89 1.70 8.20
CA SER A 66 12.07 1.39 7.40
C SER A 66 13.22 0.81 8.25
N GLY A 67 13.91 -0.21 7.73
CA GLY A 67 14.98 -0.93 8.44
C GLY A 67 14.50 -2.13 9.27
N THR A 68 13.19 -2.32 9.42
CA THR A 68 12.64 -3.53 10.05
C THR A 68 12.85 -4.76 9.14
N ASP A 69 13.49 -5.81 9.66
CA ASP A 69 13.66 -7.07 8.94
C ASP A 69 12.31 -7.76 8.68
N ILE A 70 12.07 -8.16 7.43
CA ILE A 70 10.83 -8.82 7.02
C ILE A 70 11.07 -10.33 6.86
N VAL A 71 10.34 -11.13 7.64
CA VAL A 71 10.38 -12.58 7.53
C VAL A 71 9.54 -13.04 6.34
N ARG A 72 10.14 -13.85 5.46
CA ARG A 72 9.42 -14.47 4.35
C ARG A 72 8.18 -15.22 4.86
N PRO A 73 6.96 -14.88 4.41
CA PRO A 73 5.76 -15.51 4.94
C PRO A 73 5.64 -16.95 4.47
N ARG A 74 4.95 -17.74 5.28
CA ARG A 74 4.51 -19.09 4.93
C ARG A 74 3.00 -19.07 4.78
N GLY A 75 2.48 -19.76 3.78
CA GLY A 75 1.05 -19.81 3.52
C GLY A 75 0.68 -20.91 2.55
N GLN A 76 -0.60 -20.93 2.17
CA GLN A 76 -1.09 -21.83 1.14
C GLN A 76 -0.97 -21.17 -0.23
N ALA A 77 -0.57 -21.94 -1.24
CA ALA A 77 -0.62 -21.53 -2.62
C ALA A 77 -0.98 -22.71 -3.53
N HIS A 78 -1.58 -22.39 -4.68
CA HIS A 78 -2.02 -23.39 -5.65
C HIS A 78 -1.55 -23.03 -7.08
N PRO A 79 -0.27 -23.30 -7.41
CA PRO A 79 0.24 -23.09 -8.76
C PRO A 79 -0.56 -23.88 -9.80
N ALA A 80 -0.78 -23.28 -10.97
CA ALA A 80 -1.45 -23.95 -12.07
C ALA A 80 -0.75 -25.27 -12.45
N GLY A 81 -1.53 -26.33 -12.64
CA GLY A 81 -1.02 -27.67 -12.97
C GLY A 81 -0.68 -28.54 -11.75
N ASN A 82 -0.73 -28.02 -10.52
CA ASN A 82 -0.63 -28.86 -9.33
C ASN A 82 -1.96 -29.56 -9.00
N PRO A 83 -1.93 -30.81 -8.48
CA PRO A 83 -3.14 -31.54 -8.12
C PRO A 83 -3.77 -31.10 -6.80
N SER A 84 -3.02 -30.38 -5.95
CA SER A 84 -3.49 -29.92 -4.64
C SER A 84 -2.69 -28.69 -4.18
N PRO A 85 -3.27 -27.80 -3.34
CA PRO A 85 -2.53 -26.69 -2.77
C PRO A 85 -1.40 -27.18 -1.88
N TYR A 86 -0.31 -26.42 -1.82
CA TYR A 86 0.81 -26.70 -0.93
C TYR A 86 0.82 -25.68 0.22
N PHE A 87 1.43 -26.04 1.35
CA PHE A 87 1.75 -25.12 2.44
C PHE A 87 3.26 -25.00 2.60
N GLY A 88 3.79 -23.78 2.56
CA GLY A 88 5.23 -23.56 2.56
C GLY A 88 5.60 -22.07 2.53
N PRO A 89 6.90 -21.75 2.54
CA PRO A 89 7.35 -20.38 2.28
C PRO A 89 6.88 -19.92 0.88
N THR A 90 6.48 -18.66 0.75
CA THR A 90 6.18 -18.08 -0.56
C THR A 90 7.37 -18.21 -1.51
N LEU A 91 7.11 -18.60 -2.75
CA LEU A 91 8.06 -18.68 -3.84
C LEU A 91 8.09 -17.41 -4.70
N LYS A 92 7.14 -16.49 -4.48
CA LYS A 92 6.97 -15.25 -5.24
C LYS A 92 6.82 -14.07 -4.29
N LEU A 93 7.86 -13.82 -3.49
CA LEU A 93 7.96 -12.62 -2.66
C LEU A 93 8.35 -11.43 -3.54
N ASP A 94 7.67 -10.31 -3.33
CA ASP A 94 7.75 -9.13 -4.19
C ASP A 94 7.58 -7.85 -3.37
N PHE A 95 7.97 -6.72 -3.96
CA PHE A 95 7.75 -5.38 -3.42
C PHE A 95 6.72 -4.62 -4.25
N GLU A 96 6.02 -3.66 -3.65
CA GLU A 96 5.23 -2.66 -4.37
C GLU A 96 5.74 -1.27 -4.01
N LEU A 97 6.21 -0.52 -5.00
CA LEU A 97 6.66 0.85 -4.78
C LEU A 97 5.46 1.77 -4.73
N GLU A 98 5.26 2.38 -3.56
CA GLU A 98 4.10 3.22 -3.30
C GLU A 98 4.47 4.49 -2.51
N MET A 99 3.51 5.39 -2.43
CA MET A 99 3.49 6.50 -1.49
C MET A 99 2.20 6.43 -0.69
N ALA A 100 2.28 6.75 0.60
CA ALA A 100 1.12 6.81 1.47
C ALA A 100 0.90 8.21 1.99
N THR A 101 -0.37 8.60 2.02
CA THR A 101 -0.82 9.86 2.61
C THR A 101 -1.13 9.63 4.10
N ILE A 102 -0.58 10.49 4.96
CA ILE A 102 -0.93 10.53 6.38
C ILE A 102 -2.08 11.51 6.56
N VAL A 103 -3.21 11.00 7.06
CA VAL A 103 -4.38 11.83 7.37
C VAL A 103 -4.09 12.69 8.60
N GLY A 104 -4.38 13.99 8.49
CA GLY A 104 -4.34 14.95 9.59
C GLY A 104 -5.66 14.93 10.37
N PRO A 105 -6.46 16.02 10.35
CA PRO A 105 -7.80 16.01 10.90
C PRO A 105 -8.66 14.91 10.25
N GLY A 106 -9.34 14.09 11.06
CA GLY A 106 -10.33 13.16 10.55
C GLY A 106 -11.67 13.83 10.22
N ASN A 107 -12.69 13.02 9.98
CA ASN A 107 -14.08 13.44 9.83
C ASN A 107 -14.98 12.62 10.77
N GLU A 108 -16.16 13.14 11.10
CA GLU A 108 -17.14 12.39 11.90
C GLU A 108 -17.79 11.29 11.06
N LEU A 109 -18.12 10.15 11.69
CA LEU A 109 -18.83 9.06 11.04
C LEU A 109 -20.16 9.56 10.42
N GLY A 110 -20.34 9.28 9.14
CA GLY A 110 -21.52 9.72 8.38
C GLY A 110 -21.44 11.15 7.83
N LYS A 111 -20.36 11.89 8.09
CA LYS A 111 -20.10 13.21 7.48
C LYS A 111 -18.95 13.09 6.46
N PRO A 112 -19.25 13.05 5.14
CA PRO A 112 -18.22 12.92 4.11
C PRO A 112 -17.36 14.19 4.02
N VAL A 113 -16.12 14.02 3.58
CA VAL A 113 -15.23 15.12 3.19
C VAL A 113 -15.53 15.50 1.75
N ASP A 114 -15.81 16.77 1.49
CA ASP A 114 -15.95 17.29 0.12
C ASP A 114 -14.59 17.23 -0.59
N VAL A 115 -14.58 16.83 -1.86
CA VAL A 115 -13.34 16.71 -2.64
C VAL A 115 -12.55 18.02 -2.69
N ASN A 116 -13.23 19.17 -2.68
CA ASN A 116 -12.60 20.49 -2.69
C ASN A 116 -11.91 20.84 -1.37
N ASN A 117 -12.20 20.11 -0.30
CA ASN A 117 -11.59 20.28 1.02
C ASN A 117 -10.67 19.11 1.38
N ALA A 118 -10.50 18.12 0.50
CA ALA A 118 -9.76 16.89 0.81
C ALA A 118 -8.30 17.16 1.19
N GLU A 119 -7.70 18.19 0.61
CA GLU A 119 -6.32 18.61 0.89
C GLU A 119 -6.12 19.04 2.35
N ASP A 120 -7.11 19.69 2.97
CA ASP A 120 -7.06 20.13 4.38
C ASP A 120 -6.99 18.94 5.37
N HIS A 121 -7.30 17.73 4.90
CA HIS A 121 -7.22 16.50 5.67
C HIS A 121 -5.90 15.73 5.48
N ILE A 122 -4.98 16.23 4.64
CA ILE A 122 -3.70 15.59 4.35
C ILE A 122 -2.60 16.29 5.13
N PHE A 123 -1.98 15.57 6.08
CA PHE A 123 -0.82 16.11 6.80
C PHE A 123 0.46 16.06 5.96
N GLY A 124 0.69 14.94 5.27
CA GLY A 124 1.89 14.75 4.48
C GLY A 124 1.99 13.34 3.91
N LEU A 125 3.13 13.03 3.30
CA LEU A 125 3.37 11.78 2.60
C LEU A 125 4.60 11.05 3.13
N VAL A 126 4.59 9.73 2.99
CA VAL A 126 5.72 8.82 3.24
C VAL A 126 5.92 7.91 2.03
N LEU A 127 7.13 7.37 1.87
CA LEU A 127 7.34 6.21 0.99
C LEU A 127 6.73 4.99 1.64
N LEU A 128 6.15 4.10 0.84
CA LEU A 128 5.56 2.85 1.27
C LEU A 128 6.05 1.70 0.39
N ASN A 129 6.35 0.55 1.02
CA ASN A 129 6.52 -0.72 0.34
C ASN A 129 5.49 -1.72 0.86
N ASP A 130 4.53 -2.09 0.01
CA ASP A 130 3.52 -3.09 0.34
C ASP A 130 4.00 -4.50 -0.06
N TRP A 131 4.73 -5.13 0.87
CA TRP A 131 5.35 -6.43 0.61
C TRP A 131 4.29 -7.46 0.27
N SER A 132 4.59 -8.23 -0.77
CA SER A 132 3.58 -9.07 -1.39
C SER A 132 4.06 -10.49 -1.65
N ALA A 133 3.28 -11.48 -1.21
CA ALA A 133 3.49 -12.89 -1.49
C ALA A 133 2.52 -13.35 -2.59
N ARG A 134 2.95 -13.23 -3.85
CA ARG A 134 2.05 -13.28 -5.03
C ARG A 134 1.38 -14.63 -5.25
N ASP A 135 2.05 -15.71 -4.89
CA ASP A 135 1.52 -17.07 -5.00
C ASP A 135 0.45 -17.37 -3.95
N ILE A 136 0.63 -16.86 -2.72
CA ILE A 136 -0.39 -16.89 -1.67
C ILE A 136 -1.58 -16.02 -2.10
N GLN A 137 -1.32 -14.76 -2.50
CA GLN A 137 -2.33 -13.81 -2.95
C GLN A 137 -3.18 -14.37 -4.09
N ALA A 138 -2.55 -14.94 -5.13
CA ALA A 138 -3.25 -15.49 -6.29
C ALA A 138 -4.22 -16.62 -5.92
N TRP A 139 -3.93 -17.37 -4.86
CA TRP A 139 -4.77 -18.46 -4.39
C TRP A 139 -5.95 -17.98 -3.52
N GLU A 140 -5.74 -16.96 -2.69
CA GLU A 140 -6.73 -16.53 -1.69
C GLU A 140 -7.67 -15.41 -2.14
N TYR A 141 -7.28 -14.56 -3.11
CA TYR A 141 -7.89 -13.24 -3.26
C TYR A 141 -9.33 -13.25 -3.80
N VAL A 142 -9.78 -14.35 -4.40
CA VAL A 142 -11.14 -14.44 -4.94
C VAL A 142 -12.07 -15.05 -3.89
N PRO A 143 -13.20 -14.42 -3.54
CA PRO A 143 -13.72 -13.14 -4.06
C PRO A 143 -13.42 -11.91 -3.17
N LEU A 144 -12.73 -12.10 -2.03
CA LEU A 144 -12.71 -11.13 -0.93
C LEU A 144 -11.57 -10.09 -0.99
N GLY A 145 -10.69 -10.20 -1.97
CA GLY A 145 -9.51 -9.36 -2.12
C GLY A 145 -8.25 -9.92 -1.43
N PRO A 146 -7.11 -9.22 -1.58
CA PRO A 146 -5.85 -9.62 -0.98
C PRO A 146 -5.93 -9.70 0.55
N PHE A 147 -5.26 -10.68 1.17
CA PHE A 147 -5.27 -10.86 2.62
C PHE A 147 -3.90 -11.28 3.17
N LEU A 148 -3.63 -12.57 3.37
CA LEU A 148 -2.36 -13.05 3.92
C LEU A 148 -1.18 -12.82 2.96
N GLY A 149 -1.46 -12.67 1.67
CA GLY A 149 -0.51 -12.24 0.66
C GLY A 149 0.02 -10.83 0.85
N LYS A 150 -0.56 -10.03 1.76
CA LYS A 150 -0.21 -8.62 2.06
C LYS A 150 0.05 -8.37 3.54
N ASN A 151 -0.79 -8.91 4.42
CA ASN A 151 -0.82 -8.62 5.86
C ASN A 151 0.43 -9.02 6.67
N PHE A 152 1.45 -9.61 6.03
CA PHE A 152 2.66 -10.04 6.72
C PHE A 152 3.63 -8.88 6.97
N ALA A 153 3.65 -7.85 6.12
CA ALA A 153 4.44 -6.64 6.32
C ALA A 153 4.09 -5.54 5.31
N THR A 154 4.02 -4.30 5.79
CA THR A 154 4.05 -3.10 4.97
C THR A 154 5.07 -2.15 5.58
N SER A 155 6.05 -1.66 4.82
CA SER A 155 7.09 -0.78 5.37
C SER A 155 6.83 0.67 4.97
N ILE A 156 7.01 1.62 5.89
CA ILE A 156 6.96 3.06 5.58
C ILE A 156 8.25 3.79 5.98
N SER A 157 8.56 4.88 5.27
CA SER A 157 9.66 5.76 5.66
C SER A 157 9.36 6.48 6.99
N PRO A 158 10.38 6.74 7.84
CA PRO A 158 10.18 7.32 9.16
C PRO A 158 9.85 8.82 9.13
N TRP A 159 10.19 9.52 8.05
CA TRP A 159 9.96 10.96 7.91
C TRP A 159 8.72 11.22 7.08
N ILE A 160 7.76 11.94 7.65
CA ILE A 160 6.61 12.47 6.93
C ILE A 160 7.02 13.79 6.29
N VAL A 161 6.94 13.88 4.97
CA VAL A 161 7.12 15.15 4.25
C VAL A 161 5.77 15.83 4.20
N THR A 162 5.66 17.04 4.78
CA THR A 162 4.40 17.77 4.82
C THR A 162 3.94 18.17 3.42
N LEU A 163 2.63 18.32 3.24
CA LEU A 163 2.09 18.72 1.95
C LEU A 163 2.58 20.12 1.54
N ASP A 164 2.67 21.06 2.50
CA ASP A 164 3.27 22.39 2.29
C ASP A 164 4.70 22.32 1.70
N ALA A 165 5.50 21.35 2.14
CA ALA A 165 6.87 21.18 1.63
C ALA A 165 6.89 20.62 0.20
N LEU A 166 5.79 19.99 -0.24
CA LEU A 166 5.61 19.41 -1.56
C LEU A 166 4.92 20.37 -2.55
N GLU A 167 4.29 21.44 -2.07
CA GLU A 167 3.59 22.45 -2.90
C GLU A 167 4.44 22.95 -4.09
N PRO A 168 5.75 23.26 -3.94
CA PRO A 168 6.57 23.71 -5.08
C PRO A 168 6.77 22.67 -6.19
N PHE A 169 6.42 21.41 -5.94
CA PHE A 169 6.57 20.28 -6.87
C PHE A 169 5.23 19.80 -7.43
N ALA A 170 4.11 20.47 -7.10
CA ALA A 170 2.80 20.15 -7.63
C ALA A 170 2.76 20.27 -9.16
N CYS A 171 2.03 19.37 -9.81
CA CYS A 171 1.88 19.33 -11.26
C CYS A 171 0.46 18.90 -11.66
N GLU A 172 0.12 19.09 -12.95
CA GLU A 172 -1.18 18.66 -13.46
C GLU A 172 -1.32 17.13 -13.37
N ALA A 173 -2.46 16.68 -12.83
CA ALA A 173 -2.80 15.27 -12.81
C ALA A 173 -3.02 14.74 -14.25
N PRO A 174 -2.77 13.45 -14.51
CA PRO A 174 -3.09 12.84 -15.80
C PRO A 174 -4.57 13.00 -16.15
N LYS A 175 -4.87 13.25 -17.43
CA LYS A 175 -6.25 13.25 -17.92
C LYS A 175 -6.81 11.82 -17.83
N GLN A 176 -7.94 11.69 -17.13
CA GLN A 176 -8.70 10.45 -17.01
C GLN A 176 -9.67 10.30 -18.20
#